data_AF-A0A850C3I8-F1
#
_entry.id   AF-A0A850C3I8-F1
#
_cell.length_a   1.000
_cell.length_b   1.000
_cell.length_c   1.000
_cell.angle_alpha   90.00
_cell.angle_beta   90.00
_cell.angle_gamma   90.00
#
_symmetry.space_group_name_H-M   'P 1'
#
loop_
_entity.id
_entity.type
_entity.pdbx_description
1 polymer ?
#
loop_
_entity_poly.entity_id
_entity_poly.type
_entity_poly.pdbx_seq_one_letter_code
_entity_poly.pdbx_strand_id
1 'polypeptide(L)'
;MSDNEQNVITDVNATGGAPRWFKRAVMMTGLIAMIVGTPLAINLFCIVPMVLLSSGGTETVIFGVVSLTFALLTLGAGVAVFWHANRSLQNKPSNPLRIPSPVALVGVFLLLIGLGLSISGNAIGAGLFFPPILLTAASLPALWSLAWMIPRAPVPQAGAQKKEETTTDEEQGGTITDALTWRRGLLSFAGGATVSVFIAIVLEILLPVIVLSLVFNLADTLSGNLRDLFRALASDEVAEALTNPGFIFIFVQIAVIAPLAEEIAKPLITLPLLRHLGRREAFWVGALAGAGFAALENVIYATFGFSIWGGILLVRALGGALHPLGSGLVAQGWRGVLRGEKDAGKNWLKRYGIAVAVHAAWNGGSLLVITLGGARFFGDLPPELDVLGLSAAGTTLAFLIVLGLSALWIGRAYGHDKPILPTEEAVSTDARFVPSDRAVAIWAFACLIAIVPAGIAGLKLWLR
;
A
#
# COMPACT_ATOMS: atom_id res chain seq x y z
N MET A 1 43.71 46.51 -5.47
CA MET A 1 43.62 45.67 -4.25
C MET A 1 42.19 45.84 -3.72
N SER A 2 41.19 45.15 -4.31
CA SER A 2 39.81 45.10 -3.75
C SER A 2 38.77 44.23 -4.49
N ASP A 3 39.01 43.63 -5.66
CA ASP A 3 37.88 43.16 -6.49
C ASP A 3 37.75 41.62 -6.68
N ASN A 4 38.42 40.79 -5.87
CA ASN A 4 38.47 39.34 -6.13
C ASN A 4 37.84 38.42 -5.06
N GLU A 5 37.12 38.95 -4.08
CA GLU A 5 36.50 38.14 -3.01
C GLU A 5 34.98 37.95 -3.13
N GLN A 6 34.29 38.58 -4.09
CA GLN A 6 32.82 38.48 -4.18
C GLN A 6 32.29 37.35 -5.09
N ASN A 7 33.13 36.63 -5.83
CA ASN A 7 32.67 35.62 -6.80
C ASN A 7 32.64 34.16 -6.31
N VAL A 8 32.84 33.89 -5.01
CA VAL A 8 32.90 32.50 -4.50
C VAL A 8 31.56 32.01 -3.89
N ILE A 9 30.55 32.87 -3.75
CA ILE A 9 29.32 32.51 -3.00
C ILE A 9 28.07 32.24 -3.88
N THR A 10 28.11 32.51 -5.19
CA THR A 10 26.89 32.46 -6.03
C THR A 10 26.62 31.15 -6.77
N ASP A 11 27.54 30.18 -6.80
CA ASP A 11 27.40 28.99 -7.66
C ASP A 11 26.73 27.77 -7.01
N VAL A 12 26.20 27.89 -5.78
CA VAL A 12 25.63 26.75 -5.04
C VAL A 12 24.17 26.45 -5.40
N ASN A 13 23.46 27.36 -6.08
CA ASN A 13 22.00 27.31 -6.19
C ASN A 13 21.43 26.95 -7.57
N ALA A 14 22.23 26.83 -8.63
CA ALA A 14 21.69 26.67 -9.98
C ALA A 14 21.21 25.24 -10.31
N THR A 15 21.69 24.21 -9.59
CA THR A 15 21.21 22.84 -9.78
C THR A 15 20.30 22.47 -8.62
N GLY A 16 18.98 22.41 -8.82
CA GLY A 16 17.92 22.17 -7.81
C GLY A 16 17.96 20.82 -7.07
N GLY A 17 19.14 20.35 -6.67
CA GLY A 17 19.35 19.15 -5.87
C GLY A 17 19.36 19.46 -4.37
N ALA A 18 19.08 18.43 -3.56
CA ALA A 18 19.16 18.53 -2.11
C ALA A 18 20.57 18.93 -1.63
N PRO A 19 20.70 19.72 -0.54
CA PRO A 19 21.99 20.17 -0.04
C PRO A 19 22.87 18.99 0.42
N ARG A 20 24.20 19.14 0.32
CA ARG A 20 25.15 18.05 0.64
C ARG A 20 25.02 17.54 2.08
N TRP A 21 24.73 18.41 3.05
CA TRP A 21 24.54 18.01 4.45
C TRP A 21 23.34 17.07 4.61
N PHE A 22 22.23 17.33 3.90
CA PHE A 22 21.03 16.48 3.95
C PHE A 22 21.31 15.10 3.36
N LYS A 23 22.01 15.04 2.22
CA LYS A 23 22.46 13.76 1.63
C LYS A 23 23.34 12.97 2.60
N ARG A 24 24.23 13.63 3.36
CA ARG A 24 25.04 12.99 4.41
C ARG A 24 24.18 12.48 5.57
N ALA A 25 23.20 13.26 6.03
CA ALA A 25 22.28 12.83 7.08
C ALA A 25 21.53 11.55 6.66
N VAL A 26 20.96 11.52 5.45
CA VAL A 26 20.30 10.32 4.90
C VAL A 26 21.26 9.13 4.82
N MET A 27 22.51 9.35 4.38
CA MET A 27 23.54 8.31 4.36
C MET A 27 23.82 7.75 5.76
N MET A 28 23.94 8.62 6.78
CA MET A 28 24.16 8.21 8.17
C MET A 28 22.97 7.45 8.73
N THR A 29 21.73 7.86 8.43
CA THR A 29 20.54 7.11 8.81
C THR A 29 20.54 5.71 8.20
N GLY A 30 20.90 5.58 6.91
CA GLY A 30 21.06 4.27 6.27
C GLY A 30 22.11 3.40 6.96
N LEU A 31 23.25 3.99 7.33
CA LEU A 31 24.31 3.28 8.07
C LEU A 31 23.85 2.82 9.46
N ILE A 32 23.14 3.66 10.22
CA ILE A 32 22.58 3.30 11.52
C ILE A 32 21.60 2.13 11.38
N ALA A 33 20.70 2.18 10.40
CA ALA A 33 19.77 1.09 10.11
C ALA A 33 20.48 -0.22 9.76
N MET A 34 21.60 -0.16 9.01
CA MET A 34 22.44 -1.34 8.73
C MET A 34 23.07 -1.91 10.00
N ILE A 35 23.60 -1.06 10.88
CA ILE A 35 24.21 -1.49 12.15
C ILE A 35 23.17 -2.18 13.04
N VAL A 36 21.99 -1.56 13.21
CA VAL A 36 20.88 -2.14 13.98
C VAL A 36 20.36 -3.43 13.35
N GLY A 37 20.33 -3.49 12.01
CA GLY A 37 19.86 -4.67 11.28
C GLY A 37 20.83 -5.85 11.25
N THR A 38 22.12 -5.62 11.51
CA THR A 38 23.13 -6.69 11.45
C THR A 38 22.89 -7.79 12.50
N PRO A 39 22.64 -7.48 13.79
CA PRO A 39 22.23 -8.50 14.76
C PRO A 39 20.95 -9.26 14.37
N LEU A 40 19.97 -8.56 13.79
CA LEU A 40 18.70 -9.17 13.34
C LEU A 40 18.92 -10.12 12.15
N ALA A 41 19.84 -9.78 11.24
CA ALA A 41 20.24 -10.65 10.15
C ALA A 41 21.04 -11.86 10.66
N ILE A 42 21.90 -11.69 11.67
CA ILE A 42 22.61 -12.80 12.31
C ILE A 42 21.62 -13.78 12.94
N ASN A 43 20.50 -13.29 13.49
CA ASN A 43 19.44 -14.14 14.04
C ASN A 43 18.82 -15.08 12.99
N LEU A 44 18.94 -14.79 11.68
CA LEU A 44 18.51 -15.72 10.63
C LEU A 44 19.32 -17.02 10.62
N PHE A 45 20.59 -16.98 11.05
CA PHE A 45 21.38 -18.21 11.19
C PHE A 45 20.84 -19.13 12.28
N CYS A 46 20.08 -18.59 13.25
CA CYS A 46 19.40 -19.39 14.28
C CYS A 46 18.23 -20.21 13.71
N ILE A 47 17.71 -19.87 12.54
CA ILE A 47 16.62 -20.64 11.89
C ILE A 47 17.09 -22.05 11.58
N VAL A 48 18.31 -22.24 11.07
CA VAL A 48 18.83 -23.57 10.71
C VAL A 48 18.85 -24.54 11.89
N PRO A 49 19.49 -24.24 13.04
CA PRO A 49 19.46 -25.14 14.19
C PRO A 49 18.05 -25.29 14.76
N MET A 50 17.22 -24.23 14.77
CA MET A 50 15.83 -24.39 15.20
C MET A 50 15.07 -25.37 14.32
N VAL A 51 15.15 -25.26 12.99
CA VAL A 51 14.51 -26.21 12.06
C VAL A 51 14.99 -27.64 12.31
N LEU A 52 16.29 -27.83 12.55
CA LEU A 52 16.86 -29.15 12.80
C LEU A 52 16.45 -29.74 14.17
N LEU A 53 16.25 -28.90 15.18
CA LEU A 53 15.97 -29.34 16.56
C LEU A 53 14.48 -29.37 16.92
N SER A 54 13.68 -28.44 16.38
CA SER A 54 12.25 -28.26 16.71
C SER A 54 11.31 -29.06 15.80
N SER A 55 11.87 -29.89 14.90
CA SER A 55 11.12 -30.57 13.83
C SER A 55 10.31 -29.65 12.90
N GLY A 56 10.62 -28.35 12.84
CA GLY A 56 10.07 -27.43 11.83
C GLY A 56 8.60 -27.01 12.06
N GLY A 57 8.16 -26.93 13.32
CA GLY A 57 6.80 -26.48 13.65
C GLY A 57 6.47 -25.04 13.20
N THR A 58 5.18 -24.69 13.22
CA THR A 58 4.64 -23.36 12.86
C THR A 58 5.39 -22.19 13.50
N GLU A 59 5.81 -22.33 14.76
CA GLU A 59 6.59 -21.32 15.49
C GLU A 59 7.92 -21.01 14.80
N THR A 60 8.59 -22.02 14.25
CA THR A 60 9.87 -21.85 13.55
C THR A 60 9.67 -21.10 12.23
N VAL A 61 8.58 -21.37 11.52
CA VAL A 61 8.23 -20.63 10.29
C VAL A 61 7.90 -19.18 10.60
N ILE A 62 7.05 -18.93 11.60
CA ILE A 62 6.68 -17.57 12.03
C ILE A 62 7.92 -16.80 12.48
N PHE A 63 8.78 -17.42 13.30
CA PHE A 63 10.04 -16.81 13.69
C PHE A 63 10.91 -16.45 12.48
N GLY A 64 11.01 -17.35 11.51
CA GLY A 64 11.76 -17.12 10.27
C GLY A 64 11.21 -15.96 9.46
N VAL A 65 9.88 -15.89 9.30
CA VAL A 65 9.16 -14.80 8.62
C VAL A 65 9.43 -13.47 9.32
N VAL A 66 9.24 -13.40 10.64
CA VAL A 66 9.41 -12.17 11.42
C VAL A 66 10.87 -11.71 11.39
N SER A 67 11.82 -12.63 11.59
CA SER A 67 13.25 -12.33 11.56
C SER A 67 13.69 -11.82 10.18
N LEU A 68 13.22 -12.46 9.10
CA LEU A 68 13.57 -12.05 7.75
C LEU A 68 12.95 -10.70 7.40
N THR A 69 11.71 -10.44 7.81
CA THR A 69 11.06 -9.13 7.66
C THR A 69 11.89 -8.06 8.35
N PHE A 70 12.24 -8.24 9.62
CA PHE A 70 13.05 -7.27 10.35
C PHE A 70 14.43 -7.06 9.73
N ALA A 71 15.11 -8.12 9.29
CA ALA A 71 16.38 -8.02 8.60
C ALA A 71 16.26 -7.21 7.28
N LEU A 72 15.21 -7.43 6.49
CA LEU A 72 15.00 -6.68 5.25
C LEU A 72 14.61 -5.21 5.50
N LEU A 73 13.77 -4.94 6.50
CA LEU A 73 13.35 -3.59 6.86
C LEU A 73 14.47 -2.75 7.49
N THR A 74 15.45 -3.38 8.15
CA THR A 74 16.57 -2.69 8.79
C THR A 74 17.81 -2.71 7.90
N LEU A 75 18.41 -3.88 7.70
CA LEU A 75 19.62 -4.06 6.90
C LEU A 75 19.35 -3.80 5.42
N GLY A 76 18.30 -4.41 4.85
CA GLY A 76 17.97 -4.25 3.42
C GLY A 76 17.65 -2.79 3.04
N ALA A 77 16.70 -2.17 3.75
CA ALA A 77 16.37 -0.76 3.57
C ALA A 77 17.57 0.16 3.89
N GLY A 78 18.32 -0.13 4.95
CA GLY A 78 19.51 0.61 5.35
C GLY A 78 20.58 0.63 4.25
N VAL A 79 20.87 -0.53 3.65
CA VAL A 79 21.79 -0.66 2.50
C VAL A 79 21.29 0.17 1.32
N ALA A 80 20.00 0.08 0.98
CA ALA A 80 19.41 0.85 -0.11
C ALA A 80 19.55 2.37 0.11
N VAL A 81 19.23 2.84 1.32
CA VAL A 81 19.34 4.25 1.73
C VAL A 81 20.79 4.72 1.66
N PHE A 82 21.71 3.99 2.29
CA PHE A 82 23.12 4.30 2.32
C PHE A 82 23.72 4.36 0.90
N TRP A 83 23.47 3.33 0.10
CA TRP A 83 24.00 3.22 -1.27
C TRP A 83 23.52 4.35 -2.17
N HIS A 84 22.23 4.65 -2.15
CA HIS A 84 21.67 5.71 -2.98
C HIS A 84 22.08 7.11 -2.52
N ALA A 85 22.20 7.35 -1.20
CA ALA A 85 22.71 8.60 -0.66
C ALA A 85 24.18 8.83 -1.03
N ASN A 86 25.03 7.80 -0.88
CA ASN A 86 26.44 7.85 -1.27
C ASN A 86 26.59 8.11 -2.78
N ARG A 87 25.85 7.40 -3.64
CA ARG A 87 25.83 7.70 -5.09
C ARG A 87 25.38 9.13 -5.38
N SER A 88 24.40 9.64 -4.63
CA SER A 88 23.94 11.02 -4.78
C SER A 88 24.96 12.07 -4.33
N LEU A 89 25.84 11.75 -3.38
CA LEU A 89 26.96 12.60 -2.96
C LEU A 89 28.08 12.62 -4.01
N GLN A 90 28.26 11.51 -4.72
CA GLN A 90 29.19 11.36 -5.84
C GLN A 90 28.63 11.89 -7.18
N ASN A 91 27.48 12.56 -7.16
CA ASN A 91 26.77 13.03 -8.36
C ASN A 91 26.53 11.92 -9.41
N LYS A 92 26.47 10.65 -9.00
CA LYS A 92 26.20 9.54 -9.91
C LYS A 92 24.69 9.49 -10.20
N PRO A 93 24.26 9.47 -11.48
CA PRO A 93 22.85 9.34 -11.81
C PRO A 93 22.31 7.97 -11.35
N SER A 94 20.98 7.92 -11.20
CA SER A 94 20.24 6.68 -10.97
C SER A 94 19.58 6.25 -12.27
N ASN A 95 19.62 4.96 -12.55
CA ASN A 95 18.94 4.41 -13.72
C ASN A 95 17.41 4.58 -13.59
N PRO A 96 16.69 4.70 -14.72
CA PRO A 96 15.24 4.62 -14.75
C PRO A 96 14.72 3.34 -14.08
N LEU A 97 13.64 3.46 -13.31
CA LEU A 97 12.96 2.33 -12.70
C LEU A 97 12.27 1.52 -13.80
N ARG A 98 12.51 0.20 -13.81
CA ARG A 98 11.83 -0.73 -14.70
C ARG A 98 11.20 -1.82 -13.85
N ILE A 99 9.87 -1.79 -13.77
CA ILE A 99 9.10 -2.82 -13.08
C ILE A 99 8.74 -3.90 -14.11
N PRO A 100 8.85 -5.21 -13.78
CA PRO A 100 8.38 -6.28 -14.65
C PRO A 100 6.91 -6.11 -15.04
N SER A 101 6.49 -6.81 -16.11
CA SER A 101 5.10 -6.73 -16.55
C SER A 101 4.11 -7.18 -15.44
N PRO A 102 2.91 -6.59 -15.32
CA PRO A 102 1.92 -7.04 -14.36
C PRO A 102 1.60 -8.54 -14.48
N VAL A 103 1.51 -9.05 -15.72
CA VAL A 103 1.26 -10.48 -15.99
C VAL A 103 2.36 -11.37 -15.42
N ALA A 104 3.64 -11.00 -15.61
CA ALA A 104 4.75 -11.75 -15.05
C ALA A 104 4.72 -11.75 -13.51
N LEU A 105 4.41 -10.62 -12.89
CA LEU A 105 4.32 -10.51 -11.43
C LEU A 105 3.16 -11.34 -10.86
N VAL A 106 2.00 -11.36 -11.53
CA VAL A 106 0.87 -12.23 -11.18
C VAL A 106 1.25 -13.71 -11.33
N GLY A 107 1.93 -14.08 -12.42
CA GLY A 107 2.40 -15.45 -12.63
C GLY A 107 3.37 -15.92 -11.52
N VAL A 108 4.33 -15.07 -11.14
CA VAL A 108 5.25 -15.36 -10.03
C VAL A 108 4.49 -15.45 -8.70
N PHE A 109 3.49 -14.59 -8.48
CA PHE A 109 2.67 -14.65 -7.27
C PHE A 109 1.94 -15.99 -7.14
N LEU A 110 1.25 -16.43 -8.20
CA LEU A 110 0.54 -17.72 -8.20
C LEU A 110 1.50 -18.89 -8.03
N LEU A 111 2.69 -18.83 -8.65
CA LEU A 111 3.74 -19.83 -8.46
C LEU A 111 4.20 -19.89 -7.00
N LEU A 112 4.42 -18.74 -6.35
CA LEU A 112 4.84 -18.68 -4.94
C LEU A 112 3.75 -19.16 -3.99
N ILE A 113 2.48 -18.87 -4.27
CA ILE A 113 1.35 -19.46 -3.51
C ILE A 113 1.38 -20.98 -3.61
N GLY A 114 1.47 -21.53 -4.84
CA GLY A 114 1.52 -22.97 -5.07
C GLY A 114 2.73 -23.63 -4.40
N LEU A 115 3.92 -23.00 -4.49
CA LEU A 115 5.13 -23.48 -3.83
C LEU A 115 4.99 -23.45 -2.31
N GLY A 116 4.49 -22.35 -1.74
CA GLY A 116 4.25 -22.21 -0.30
C GLY A 116 3.30 -23.27 0.25
N LEU A 117 2.22 -23.58 -0.47
CA LEU A 117 1.28 -24.64 -0.12
C LEU A 117 1.89 -26.04 -0.27
N SER A 118 2.77 -26.24 -1.24
CA SER A 118 3.44 -27.53 -1.46
C SER A 118 4.47 -27.83 -0.37
N ILE A 119 5.20 -26.81 0.11
CA ILE A 119 6.23 -26.99 1.14
C ILE A 119 5.67 -26.99 2.56
N SER A 120 4.46 -26.48 2.80
CA SER A 120 3.88 -26.42 4.16
C SER A 120 3.65 -27.80 4.78
N GLY A 121 3.55 -28.85 3.97
CA GLY A 121 3.49 -30.25 4.43
C GLY A 121 4.84 -30.85 4.83
N ASN A 122 5.96 -30.17 4.55
CA ASN A 122 7.31 -30.60 4.93
C ASN A 122 7.90 -29.61 5.92
N ALA A 123 8.01 -29.99 7.19
CA ALA A 123 8.38 -29.08 8.26
C ALA A 123 9.79 -28.46 8.08
N ILE A 124 10.76 -29.22 7.57
CA ILE A 124 12.11 -28.71 7.27
C ILE A 124 12.05 -27.73 6.09
N GLY A 125 11.34 -28.11 5.02
CA GLY A 125 11.15 -27.28 3.84
C GLY A 125 10.44 -25.98 4.15
N ALA A 126 9.37 -26.04 4.95
CA ALA A 126 8.63 -24.88 5.42
C ALA A 126 9.53 -23.96 6.25
N GLY A 127 10.26 -24.50 7.24
CA GLY A 127 11.14 -23.69 8.09
C GLY A 127 12.20 -22.89 7.33
N LEU A 128 12.77 -23.46 6.26
CA LEU A 128 13.86 -22.82 5.51
C LEU A 128 13.38 -21.94 4.34
N PHE A 129 12.39 -22.40 3.58
CA PHE A 129 12.02 -21.76 2.30
C PHE A 129 10.74 -20.93 2.39
N PHE A 130 9.87 -21.19 3.37
CA PHE A 130 8.61 -20.47 3.48
C PHE A 130 8.79 -18.97 3.78
N PRO A 131 9.71 -18.53 4.67
CA PRO A 131 9.89 -17.11 4.94
C PRO A 131 10.12 -16.24 3.68
N PRO A 132 11.12 -16.51 2.82
CA PRO A 132 11.31 -15.69 1.62
C PRO A 132 10.15 -15.83 0.61
N ILE A 133 9.49 -16.99 0.54
CA ILE A 133 8.30 -17.19 -0.31
C ILE A 133 7.16 -16.26 0.15
N LEU A 134 6.83 -16.27 1.44
CA LEU A 134 5.76 -15.47 2.00
C LEU A 134 6.01 -13.98 1.79
N LEU A 135 7.20 -13.49 2.11
CA LEU A 135 7.55 -12.07 1.98
C LEU A 135 7.49 -11.61 0.52
N THR A 136 7.98 -12.44 -0.41
CA THR A 136 7.91 -12.12 -1.84
C THR A 136 6.47 -12.13 -2.31
N ALA A 137 5.69 -13.17 -1.99
CA ALA A 137 4.28 -13.27 -2.37
C ALA A 137 3.45 -12.09 -1.82
N ALA A 138 3.67 -11.70 -0.57
CA ALA A 138 2.98 -10.58 0.08
C ALA A 138 3.28 -9.22 -0.58
N SER A 139 4.45 -9.06 -1.19
CA SER A 139 4.87 -7.82 -1.84
C SER A 139 4.33 -7.67 -3.27
N LEU A 140 4.11 -8.78 -3.98
CA LEU A 140 3.76 -8.77 -5.41
C LEU A 140 2.44 -8.02 -5.73
N PRO A 141 1.37 -8.13 -4.93
CA PRO A 141 0.12 -7.40 -5.19
C PRO A 141 0.24 -5.91 -5.46
N ALA A 142 0.97 -5.24 -4.59
CA ALA A 142 1.19 -3.82 -4.74
C ALA A 142 2.15 -3.50 -5.90
N LEU A 143 3.14 -4.36 -6.14
CA LEU A 143 4.12 -4.19 -7.22
C LEU A 143 3.51 -4.36 -8.61
N TRP A 144 2.60 -5.32 -8.83
CA TRP A 144 1.93 -5.42 -10.15
C TRP A 144 0.96 -4.27 -10.37
N SER A 145 0.38 -3.75 -9.29
CA SER A 145 -0.48 -2.56 -9.35
C SER A 145 0.35 -1.36 -9.79
N LEU A 146 1.55 -1.17 -9.23
CA LEU A 146 2.49 -0.15 -9.71
C LEU A 146 2.90 -0.36 -11.16
N ALA A 147 3.20 -1.60 -11.57
CA ALA A 147 3.54 -1.92 -12.95
C ALA A 147 2.40 -1.62 -13.93
N TRP A 148 1.16 -1.61 -13.45
CA TRP A 148 -0.03 -1.23 -14.21
C TRP A 148 -0.25 0.29 -14.26
N MET A 149 0.08 0.99 -13.17
CA MET A 149 -0.09 2.44 -13.03
C MET A 149 1.03 3.26 -13.70
N ILE A 150 2.24 2.72 -13.77
CA ILE A 150 3.41 3.41 -14.32
C ILE A 150 3.54 3.04 -15.82
N PRO A 151 3.49 4.03 -16.74
CA PRO A 151 3.69 3.79 -18.16
C PRO A 151 5.07 3.16 -18.42
N ARG A 152 5.11 2.16 -19.29
CA ARG A 152 6.37 1.60 -19.75
C ARG A 152 7.08 2.64 -20.61
N ALA A 153 8.35 2.89 -20.29
CA ALA A 153 9.21 3.64 -21.20
C ALA A 153 9.21 2.96 -22.58
N PRO A 154 9.07 3.71 -23.68
CA PRO A 154 9.22 3.16 -25.01
C PRO A 154 10.55 2.41 -25.08
N VAL A 155 10.53 1.16 -25.54
CA VAL A 155 11.78 0.45 -25.84
C VAL A 155 12.45 1.28 -26.95
N PRO A 156 13.69 1.79 -26.75
CA PRO A 156 14.40 2.47 -27.80
C PRO A 156 14.45 1.51 -28.99
N GLN A 157 13.75 1.84 -30.08
CA GLN A 157 13.78 1.01 -31.28
C GLN A 157 15.20 1.10 -31.81
N ALA A 158 15.97 0.01 -31.64
CA ALA A 158 17.32 -0.12 -32.17
C ALA A 158 17.24 -0.04 -33.70
N GLY A 159 17.43 1.17 -34.25
CA GLY A 159 17.27 1.44 -35.68
C GLY A 159 16.47 2.71 -36.01
N ALA A 160 15.79 3.33 -35.04
CA ALA A 160 15.35 4.71 -35.21
C ALA A 160 16.60 5.60 -35.18
N GLN A 161 17.26 5.73 -36.33
CA GLN A 161 18.28 6.74 -36.56
C GLN A 161 17.76 8.05 -36.01
N LYS A 162 18.56 8.71 -35.16
CA LYS A 162 18.41 10.12 -34.83
C LYS A 162 18.27 10.87 -36.15
N LYS A 163 17.05 11.02 -36.66
CA LYS A 163 16.75 12.12 -37.55
C LYS A 163 17.00 13.31 -36.64
N GLU A 164 18.11 14.01 -36.88
CA GLU A 164 18.32 15.36 -36.39
C GLU A 164 17.15 16.16 -36.92
N GLU A 165 16.04 16.13 -36.20
CA GLU A 165 14.92 17.01 -36.45
C GLU A 165 15.39 18.33 -35.86
N THR A 166 16.03 19.12 -36.73
CA THR A 166 16.49 20.49 -36.53
C THR A 166 15.26 21.41 -36.44
N THR A 167 14.33 21.11 -35.54
CA THR A 167 13.23 22.02 -35.20
C THR A 167 13.76 23.02 -34.19
N THR A 168 14.02 24.22 -34.69
CA THR A 168 14.50 25.42 -33.99
C THR A 168 13.43 26.06 -33.07
N ASP A 169 12.58 25.25 -32.44
CA ASP A 169 11.54 25.79 -31.55
C ASP A 169 12.09 25.86 -30.11
N GLU A 170 12.72 27.00 -29.81
CA GLU A 170 13.28 27.39 -28.51
C GLU A 170 12.24 27.53 -27.36
N GLU A 171 10.96 27.23 -27.59
CA GLU A 171 9.88 27.59 -26.64
C GLU A 171 9.15 26.43 -25.94
N GLN A 172 9.67 25.19 -26.01
CA GLN A 172 9.20 24.10 -25.14
C GLN A 172 10.30 23.62 -24.21
N GLY A 173 10.70 24.52 -23.30
CA GLY A 173 11.53 24.19 -22.13
C GLY A 173 10.87 23.15 -21.25
N GLY A 174 11.19 21.86 -21.46
CA GLY A 174 10.61 20.80 -20.65
C GLY A 174 10.92 19.35 -21.03
N THR A 175 11.92 19.05 -21.87
CA THR A 175 12.30 17.65 -22.15
C THR A 175 13.26 17.07 -21.10
N ILE A 176 13.10 17.44 -19.83
CA ILE A 176 13.65 16.62 -18.75
C ILE A 176 12.77 15.37 -18.73
N THR A 177 13.33 14.27 -19.21
CA THR A 177 12.68 12.96 -19.22
C THR A 177 12.08 12.67 -17.83
N ASP A 178 10.76 12.74 -17.73
CA ASP A 178 9.92 12.40 -16.58
C ASP A 178 10.03 10.90 -16.21
N ALA A 179 11.25 10.41 -16.01
CA ALA A 179 11.53 9.03 -15.73
C ALA A 179 11.75 8.90 -14.21
N LEU A 180 10.82 8.22 -13.57
CA LEU A 180 11.01 7.71 -12.21
C LEU A 180 12.29 6.87 -12.17
N THR A 181 13.15 7.12 -11.19
CA THR A 181 14.44 6.42 -11.05
C THR A 181 14.40 5.38 -9.94
N TRP A 182 15.28 4.37 -10.01
CA TRP A 182 15.45 3.38 -8.94
C TRP A 182 15.69 4.02 -7.58
N ARG A 183 16.50 5.08 -7.51
CA ARG A 183 16.74 5.85 -6.28
C ARG A 183 15.43 6.34 -5.66
N ARG A 184 14.60 7.04 -6.44
CA ARG A 184 13.34 7.59 -5.92
C ARG A 184 12.38 6.46 -5.55
N GLY A 185 12.24 5.47 -6.44
CA GLY A 185 11.30 4.37 -6.23
C GLY A 185 11.64 3.49 -5.03
N LEU A 186 12.89 3.06 -4.89
CA LEU A 186 13.31 2.18 -3.81
C LEU A 186 13.28 2.89 -2.45
N LEU A 187 13.68 4.17 -2.38
CA LEU A 187 13.59 4.94 -1.13
C LEU A 187 12.14 5.18 -0.71
N SER A 188 11.25 5.47 -1.64
CA SER A 188 9.82 5.62 -1.35
C SER A 188 9.21 4.30 -0.89
N PHE A 189 9.48 3.19 -1.58
CA PHE A 189 9.01 1.86 -1.18
C PHE A 189 9.53 1.47 0.20
N ALA A 190 10.83 1.54 0.43
CA ALA A 190 11.43 1.22 1.72
C ALA A 190 10.90 2.14 2.84
N GLY A 191 10.75 3.43 2.55
CA GLY A 191 10.19 4.41 3.46
C GLY A 191 8.74 4.13 3.83
N GLY A 192 7.94 3.71 2.85
CA GLY A 192 6.55 3.26 3.07
C GLY A 192 6.48 2.00 3.93
N ALA A 193 7.34 1.02 3.66
CA ALA A 193 7.43 -0.23 4.42
C ALA A 193 8.01 -0.07 5.83
N THR A 194 8.63 1.07 6.16
CA THR A 194 9.28 1.28 7.46
C THR A 194 8.62 2.43 8.22
N VAL A 195 8.97 3.66 7.86
CA VAL A 195 8.56 4.88 8.54
C VAL A 195 7.05 5.06 8.49
N SER A 196 6.41 4.85 7.34
CA SER A 196 4.96 5.05 7.23
C SER A 196 4.15 4.01 8.02
N VAL A 197 4.55 2.73 8.00
CA VAL A 197 3.90 1.71 8.84
C VAL A 197 4.10 2.01 10.32
N PHE A 198 5.30 2.42 10.74
CA PHE A 198 5.53 2.83 12.13
C PHE A 198 4.63 4.01 12.55
N ILE A 199 4.55 5.05 11.72
CA ILE A 199 3.66 6.20 12.00
C ILE A 199 2.20 5.75 12.05
N ALA A 200 1.74 4.89 11.13
CA ALA A 200 0.37 4.37 11.16
C ALA A 200 0.08 3.60 12.45
N ILE A 201 0.96 2.66 12.86
CA ILE A 201 0.83 1.92 14.14
C ILE A 201 0.70 2.89 15.32
N VAL A 202 1.52 3.94 15.35
CA VAL A 202 1.46 4.95 16.43
C VAL A 202 0.10 5.67 16.41
N LEU A 203 -0.35 6.14 15.25
CA LEU A 203 -1.56 6.94 15.12
C LEU A 203 -2.85 6.12 15.29
N GLU A 204 -2.88 4.88 14.83
CA GLU A 204 -4.09 4.06 14.77
C GLU A 204 -4.21 3.05 15.91
N ILE A 205 -3.09 2.54 16.46
CA ILE A 205 -3.10 1.55 17.54
C ILE A 205 -2.74 2.22 18.85
N LEU A 206 -1.51 2.76 18.95
CA LEU A 206 -0.98 3.22 20.23
C LEU A 206 -1.76 4.42 20.78
N LEU A 207 -2.03 5.42 19.93
CA LEU A 207 -2.74 6.62 20.36
C LEU A 207 -4.17 6.31 20.86
N PRO A 208 -5.03 5.58 20.13
CA PRO A 208 -6.34 5.19 20.64
C PRO A 208 -6.27 4.33 21.90
N VAL A 209 -5.36 3.36 21.98
CA VAL A 209 -5.19 2.50 23.17
C VAL A 209 -4.79 3.34 24.39
N ILE A 210 -3.84 4.26 24.24
CA ILE A 210 -3.40 5.15 25.32
C ILE A 210 -4.55 6.06 25.77
N VAL A 211 -5.29 6.66 24.83
CA VAL A 211 -6.43 7.54 25.16
C VAL A 211 -7.53 6.75 25.87
N LEU A 212 -7.93 5.59 25.34
CA LEU A 212 -8.98 4.75 25.94
C LEU A 212 -8.57 4.22 27.32
N SER A 213 -7.32 3.82 27.48
CA SER A 213 -6.83 3.25 28.74
C SER A 213 -6.60 4.33 29.80
N LEU A 214 -5.92 5.42 29.46
CA LEU A 214 -5.52 6.44 30.44
C LEU A 214 -6.61 7.48 30.73
N VAL A 215 -7.37 7.89 29.71
CA VAL A 215 -8.34 8.98 29.87
C VAL A 215 -9.68 8.44 30.36
N PHE A 216 -10.09 7.27 29.87
CA PHE A 216 -11.44 6.76 30.10
C PHE A 216 -11.49 5.50 30.95
N ASN A 217 -10.35 4.91 31.34
CA ASN A 217 -10.26 3.66 32.09
C ASN A 217 -11.10 2.52 31.45
N LEU A 218 -11.18 2.51 30.12
CA LEU A 218 -12.03 1.60 29.34
C LEU A 218 -11.35 0.26 29.01
N ALA A 219 -10.12 0.04 29.48
CA ALA A 219 -9.33 -1.14 29.11
C ALA A 219 -10.03 -2.46 29.46
N ASP A 220 -10.59 -2.56 30.67
CA ASP A 220 -11.30 -3.77 31.13
C ASP A 220 -12.61 -3.98 30.34
N THR A 221 -13.34 -2.89 30.08
CA THR A 221 -14.58 -2.94 29.29
C THR A 221 -14.30 -3.40 27.85
N LEU A 222 -13.26 -2.85 27.23
CA LEU A 222 -12.85 -3.23 25.89
C LEU A 222 -12.38 -4.69 25.85
N SER A 223 -11.55 -5.12 26.80
CA SER A 223 -11.11 -6.51 26.86
C SER A 223 -12.29 -7.48 27.09
N GLY A 224 -13.29 -7.10 27.89
CA GLY A 224 -14.51 -7.88 28.08
C GLY A 224 -15.27 -8.05 26.76
N ASN A 225 -15.59 -6.93 26.11
CA ASN A 225 -16.31 -6.93 24.84
C ASN A 225 -15.59 -7.72 23.73
N LEU A 226 -14.26 -7.66 23.67
CA LEU A 226 -13.48 -8.44 22.71
C LEU A 226 -13.57 -9.95 22.99
N ARG A 227 -13.51 -10.36 24.26
CA ARG A 227 -13.68 -11.77 24.64
C ARG A 227 -15.08 -12.27 24.29
N ASP A 228 -16.10 -11.47 24.57
CA ASP A 228 -17.49 -11.79 24.25
C ASP A 228 -17.70 -11.89 22.73
N LEU A 229 -17.09 -10.99 21.95
CA LEU A 229 -17.09 -11.09 20.49
C LEU A 229 -16.45 -12.39 20.01
N PHE A 230 -15.25 -12.74 20.49
CA PHE A 230 -14.60 -13.98 20.06
C PHE A 230 -15.40 -15.23 20.44
N ARG A 231 -16.10 -15.17 21.57
CA ARG A 231 -17.03 -16.24 21.97
C ARG A 231 -18.21 -16.34 21.01
N ALA A 232 -18.85 -15.21 20.67
CA ALA A 232 -19.97 -15.16 19.73
C ALA A 232 -19.56 -15.62 18.31
N LEU A 233 -18.36 -15.26 17.86
CA LEU A 233 -17.80 -15.73 16.59
C LEU A 233 -17.50 -17.24 16.59
N ALA A 234 -17.28 -17.84 17.75
CA ALA A 234 -17.03 -19.27 17.91
C ALA A 234 -18.30 -20.10 18.14
N SER A 235 -19.44 -19.47 18.47
CA SER A 235 -20.72 -20.14 18.74
C SER A 235 -21.66 -20.19 17.52
N ASP A 236 -21.18 -19.83 16.32
CA ASP A 236 -21.96 -19.75 15.08
C ASP A 236 -23.11 -18.73 15.08
N GLU A 237 -23.24 -17.91 16.13
CA GLU A 237 -24.29 -16.91 16.27
C GLU A 237 -23.90 -15.58 15.60
N VAL A 238 -23.91 -15.56 14.27
CA VAL A 238 -23.54 -14.38 13.45
C VAL A 238 -24.25 -13.09 13.88
N ALA A 239 -25.54 -13.20 14.20
CA ALA A 239 -26.35 -12.05 14.62
C ALA A 239 -25.88 -11.48 15.96
N GLU A 240 -25.52 -12.34 16.91
CA GLU A 240 -24.94 -11.93 18.19
C GLU A 240 -23.56 -11.30 17.97
N ALA A 241 -22.72 -11.90 17.13
CA ALA A 241 -21.39 -11.37 16.83
C ALA A 241 -21.45 -9.98 16.17
N LEU A 242 -22.35 -9.76 15.20
CA LEU A 242 -22.49 -8.48 14.50
C LEU A 242 -23.09 -7.37 15.37
N THR A 243 -23.92 -7.73 16.36
CA THR A 243 -24.52 -6.75 17.29
C THR A 243 -23.69 -6.55 18.55
N ASN A 244 -22.64 -7.34 18.75
CA ASN A 244 -21.72 -7.21 19.88
C ASN A 244 -21.01 -5.84 19.86
N PRO A 245 -20.96 -5.10 20.98
CA PRO A 245 -20.25 -3.82 21.07
C PRO A 245 -18.76 -3.90 20.67
N GLY A 246 -18.11 -5.03 20.93
CA GLY A 246 -16.75 -5.33 20.50
C GLY A 246 -16.60 -5.36 18.99
N PHE A 247 -17.61 -5.88 18.25
CA PHE A 247 -17.60 -5.84 16.79
C PHE A 247 -17.71 -4.42 16.27
N ILE A 248 -18.63 -3.62 16.81
CA ILE A 248 -18.78 -2.21 16.43
C ILE A 248 -17.48 -1.45 16.67
N PHE A 249 -16.82 -1.69 17.80
CA PHE A 249 -15.51 -1.10 18.11
C PHE A 249 -14.45 -1.49 17.08
N ILE A 250 -14.28 -2.79 16.81
CA ILE A 250 -13.31 -3.28 15.82
C ILE A 250 -13.64 -2.75 14.42
N PHE A 251 -14.92 -2.70 14.06
CA PHE A 251 -15.37 -2.19 12.78
C PHE A 251 -15.02 -0.71 12.62
N VAL A 252 -15.31 0.15 13.61
CA VAL A 252 -14.91 1.57 13.57
C VAL A 252 -13.39 1.70 13.52
N GLN A 253 -12.66 0.92 14.31
CA GLN A 253 -11.21 0.95 14.33
C GLN A 253 -10.61 0.61 12.95
N ILE A 254 -11.06 -0.49 12.32
CA ILE A 254 -10.49 -1.00 11.07
C ILE A 254 -11.05 -0.26 9.84
N ALA A 255 -12.33 0.08 9.83
CA ALA A 255 -13.00 0.69 8.68
C ALA A 255 -12.94 2.23 8.68
N VAL A 256 -12.62 2.89 9.81
CA VAL A 256 -12.60 4.36 9.89
C VAL A 256 -11.26 4.88 10.38
N ILE A 257 -10.84 4.49 11.59
CA ILE A 257 -9.65 5.08 12.23
C ILE A 257 -8.38 4.70 11.48
N ALA A 258 -8.19 3.41 11.17
CA ALA A 258 -7.02 2.93 10.44
C ALA A 258 -6.89 3.60 9.05
N PRO A 259 -7.90 3.60 8.16
CA PRO A 259 -7.83 4.32 6.89
C PRO A 259 -7.46 5.80 6.99
N LEU A 260 -8.00 6.52 7.98
CA LEU A 260 -7.63 7.92 8.23
C LEU A 260 -6.15 8.06 8.57
N ALA A 261 -5.68 7.30 9.57
CA ALA A 261 -4.30 7.36 10.04
C ALA A 261 -3.31 6.93 8.94
N GLU A 262 -3.61 5.82 8.27
CA GLU A 262 -2.77 5.24 7.24
C GLU A 262 -2.60 6.14 6.01
N GLU A 263 -3.71 6.69 5.47
CA GLU A 263 -3.63 7.52 4.26
C GLU A 263 -2.92 8.85 4.53
N ILE A 264 -2.90 9.33 5.78
CA ILE A 264 -2.03 10.44 6.19
C ILE A 264 -0.57 10.00 6.26
N ALA A 265 -0.29 8.85 6.88
CA ALA A 265 1.07 8.38 7.19
C ALA A 265 1.89 7.97 5.96
N LYS A 266 1.27 7.30 4.98
CA LYS A 266 1.91 6.78 3.76
C LYS A 266 2.73 7.83 2.99
N PRO A 267 2.18 9.00 2.60
CA PRO A 267 2.92 9.98 1.80
C PRO A 267 3.96 10.80 2.58
N LEU A 268 3.97 10.77 3.93
CA LEU A 268 4.86 11.64 4.72
C LEU A 268 6.33 11.48 4.37
N ILE A 269 6.76 10.24 4.10
CA ILE A 269 8.15 9.94 3.74
C ILE A 269 8.57 10.55 2.40
N THR A 270 7.61 10.92 1.56
CA THR A 270 7.84 11.50 0.24
C THR A 270 7.82 13.04 0.23
N LEU A 271 7.29 13.68 1.27
CA LEU A 271 7.09 15.14 1.34
C LEU A 271 8.32 15.96 0.93
N PRO A 272 9.56 15.63 1.36
CA PRO A 272 10.74 16.42 0.99
C PRO A 272 10.99 16.49 -0.53
N LEU A 273 10.46 15.53 -1.29
CA LEU A 273 10.62 15.45 -2.75
C LEU A 273 9.49 16.18 -3.49
N LEU A 274 8.26 16.09 -3.00
CA LEU A 274 7.04 16.38 -3.77
C LEU A 274 7.03 17.78 -4.39
N ARG A 275 7.53 18.80 -3.69
CA ARG A 275 7.55 20.19 -4.21
C ARG A 275 8.36 20.33 -5.51
N HIS A 276 9.35 19.46 -5.75
CA HIS A 276 10.22 19.52 -6.93
C HIS A 276 9.78 18.60 -8.06
N LEU A 277 8.76 17.77 -7.84
CA LEU A 277 8.33 16.76 -8.80
C LEU A 277 7.22 17.28 -9.72
N GLY A 278 7.12 16.72 -10.93
CA GLY A 278 5.91 16.83 -11.74
C GLY A 278 4.68 16.24 -11.04
N ARG A 279 3.46 16.57 -11.50
CA ARG A 279 2.22 16.01 -10.92
C ARG A 279 2.18 14.48 -11.03
N ARG A 280 2.59 13.95 -12.17
CA ARG A 280 2.70 12.50 -12.41
C ARG A 280 3.76 11.83 -11.55
N GLU A 281 4.95 12.41 -11.49
CA GLU A 281 6.03 11.88 -10.67
C GLU A 281 5.67 11.84 -9.18
N ALA A 282 5.00 12.88 -8.67
CA ALA A 282 4.49 12.90 -7.30
C ALA A 282 3.50 11.76 -7.03
N PHE A 283 2.62 11.44 -7.99
CA PHE A 283 1.75 10.27 -7.89
C PHE A 283 2.54 8.98 -7.80
N TRP A 284 3.49 8.75 -8.70
CA TRP A 284 4.25 7.50 -8.71
C TRP A 284 5.12 7.31 -7.45
N VAL A 285 5.75 8.39 -6.98
CA VAL A 285 6.56 8.39 -5.76
C VAL A 285 5.69 8.11 -4.53
N GLY A 286 4.50 8.71 -4.44
CA GLY A 286 3.51 8.36 -3.41
C GLY A 286 3.03 6.91 -3.53
N ALA A 287 2.67 6.47 -4.74
CA ALA A 287 2.20 5.12 -4.98
C ALA A 287 3.23 4.05 -4.58
N LEU A 288 4.52 4.31 -4.79
CA LEU A 288 5.59 3.44 -4.31
C LEU A 288 5.67 3.35 -2.78
N ALA A 289 5.47 4.47 -2.08
CA ALA A 289 5.37 4.46 -0.62
C ALA A 289 4.14 3.64 -0.17
N GLY A 290 2.99 3.85 -0.79
CA GLY A 290 1.80 3.02 -0.57
C GLY A 290 2.03 1.53 -0.84
N ALA A 291 2.81 1.19 -1.87
CA ALA A 291 3.14 -0.20 -2.17
C ALA A 291 4.06 -0.84 -1.14
N GLY A 292 5.05 -0.10 -0.64
CA GLY A 292 5.90 -0.57 0.45
C GLY A 292 5.12 -0.81 1.73
N PHE A 293 4.19 0.11 2.05
CA PHE A 293 3.27 -0.04 3.17
C PHE A 293 2.45 -1.33 3.03
N ALA A 294 1.77 -1.53 1.90
CA ALA A 294 0.96 -2.72 1.64
C ALA A 294 1.77 -4.03 1.67
N ALA A 295 3.02 -4.01 1.21
CA ALA A 295 3.89 -5.17 1.24
C ALA A 295 4.13 -5.65 2.68
N LEU A 296 4.49 -4.74 3.60
CA LEU A 296 4.69 -5.10 5.01
C LEU A 296 3.36 -5.48 5.68
N GLU A 297 2.31 -4.72 5.43
CA GLU A 297 0.98 -4.99 5.97
C GLU A 297 0.49 -6.41 5.58
N ASN A 298 0.65 -6.81 4.32
CA ASN A 298 0.32 -8.14 3.85
C ASN A 298 1.12 -9.24 4.57
N VAL A 299 2.40 -9.00 4.86
CA VAL A 299 3.22 -9.93 5.67
C VAL A 299 2.66 -10.04 7.07
N ILE A 300 2.30 -8.92 7.70
CA ILE A 300 1.71 -8.89 9.05
C ILE A 300 0.42 -9.73 9.06
N TYR A 301 -0.54 -9.43 8.17
CA TYR A 301 -1.80 -10.19 8.09
C TYR A 301 -1.59 -11.68 7.83
N ALA A 302 -0.73 -12.04 6.87
CA ALA A 302 -0.48 -13.43 6.53
C ALA A 302 0.26 -14.19 7.64
N THR A 303 1.07 -13.49 8.45
CA THR A 303 1.75 -14.07 9.62
C THR A 303 0.77 -14.28 10.77
N PHE A 304 -0.09 -13.30 11.08
CA PHE A 304 -1.11 -13.43 12.13
C PHE A 304 -2.16 -14.49 11.78
N GLY A 305 -2.56 -14.59 10.51
CA GLY A 305 -3.46 -15.63 10.01
C GLY A 305 -2.73 -16.78 9.34
N PHE A 306 -1.61 -17.24 9.90
CA PHE A 306 -0.72 -18.21 9.25
C PHE A 306 -1.43 -19.48 8.77
N SER A 307 -2.43 -19.99 9.49
CA SER A 307 -3.19 -21.19 9.08
C SER A 307 -3.91 -21.04 7.73
N ILE A 308 -4.25 -19.81 7.36
CA ILE A 308 -4.99 -19.45 6.14
C ILE A 308 -4.22 -18.41 5.29
N TRP A 309 -2.90 -18.33 5.47
CA TRP A 309 -2.04 -17.30 4.88
C TRP A 309 -2.25 -17.13 3.37
N GLY A 310 -2.42 -18.23 2.63
CA GLY A 310 -2.60 -18.22 1.18
C GLY A 310 -3.94 -17.59 0.78
N GLY A 311 -5.00 -17.89 1.52
CA GLY A 311 -6.31 -17.25 1.35
C GLY A 311 -6.27 -15.76 1.65
N ILE A 312 -5.57 -15.37 2.73
CA ILE A 312 -5.34 -13.96 3.07
C ILE A 312 -4.64 -13.24 1.92
N LEU A 313 -3.52 -13.78 1.42
CA LEU A 313 -2.79 -13.15 0.33
C LEU A 313 -3.59 -13.08 -0.98
N LEU A 314 -4.45 -14.06 -1.27
CA LEU A 314 -5.35 -14.02 -2.42
C LEU A 314 -6.42 -12.91 -2.28
N VAL A 315 -7.04 -12.76 -1.11
CA VAL A 315 -7.99 -11.66 -0.88
C VAL A 315 -7.28 -10.32 -0.93
N ARG A 316 -6.11 -10.19 -0.30
CA ARG A 316 -5.27 -8.98 -0.37
C ARG A 316 -4.83 -8.65 -1.80
N ALA A 317 -4.59 -9.66 -2.63
CA ALA A 317 -4.27 -9.49 -4.05
C ALA A 317 -5.37 -8.74 -4.81
N LEU A 318 -6.64 -9.02 -4.50
CA LEU A 318 -7.78 -8.32 -5.12
C LEU A 318 -7.75 -6.81 -4.82
N GLY A 319 -7.26 -6.42 -3.63
CA GLY A 319 -7.14 -5.03 -3.18
C GLY A 319 -5.76 -4.40 -3.37
N GLY A 320 -4.82 -5.08 -4.04
CA GLY A 320 -3.40 -4.67 -4.08
C GLY A 320 -3.13 -3.25 -4.62
N ALA A 321 -4.08 -2.67 -5.36
CA ALA A 321 -3.98 -1.34 -5.93
C ALA A 321 -4.42 -0.21 -5.00
N LEU A 322 -5.08 -0.51 -3.89
CA LEU A 322 -5.67 0.48 -2.99
C LEU A 322 -4.62 1.39 -2.35
N HIS A 323 -3.62 0.79 -1.68
CA HIS A 323 -2.58 1.58 -1.00
C HIS A 323 -1.72 2.38 -2.00
N PRO A 324 -1.27 1.82 -3.15
CA PRO A 324 -0.61 2.63 -4.18
C PRO A 324 -1.47 3.78 -4.70
N LEU A 325 -2.77 3.53 -4.96
CA LEU A 325 -3.68 4.58 -5.43
C LEU A 325 -3.84 5.69 -4.38
N GLY A 326 -4.24 5.32 -3.15
CA GLY A 326 -4.49 6.26 -2.07
C GLY A 326 -3.27 7.12 -1.78
N SER A 327 -2.12 6.49 -1.54
CA SER A 327 -0.89 7.21 -1.27
C SER A 327 -0.44 8.10 -2.44
N GLY A 328 -0.61 7.65 -3.69
CA GLY A 328 -0.34 8.45 -4.88
C GLY A 328 -1.23 9.69 -4.98
N LEU A 329 -2.53 9.56 -4.71
CA LEU A 329 -3.47 10.69 -4.69
C LEU A 329 -3.12 11.69 -3.60
N VAL A 330 -2.86 11.24 -2.37
CA VAL A 330 -2.52 12.13 -1.26
C VAL A 330 -1.19 12.83 -1.51
N ALA A 331 -0.18 12.14 -2.07
CA ALA A 331 1.09 12.74 -2.48
C ALA A 331 0.90 13.83 -3.56
N GLN A 332 0.04 13.60 -4.57
CA GLN A 332 -0.29 14.66 -5.52
C GLN A 332 -0.96 15.86 -4.85
N GLY A 333 -1.84 15.64 -3.87
CA GLY A 333 -2.45 16.70 -3.08
C GLY A 333 -1.40 17.53 -2.35
N TRP A 334 -0.50 16.86 -1.64
CA TRP A 334 0.59 17.50 -0.89
C TRP A 334 1.52 18.30 -1.80
N ARG A 335 1.84 17.78 -2.99
CA ARG A 335 2.59 18.54 -4.00
C ARG A 335 1.94 19.90 -4.29
N GLY A 336 0.62 19.92 -4.52
CA GLY A 336 -0.10 21.16 -4.80
C GLY A 336 0.00 22.15 -3.64
N VAL A 337 -0.18 21.66 -2.41
CA VAL A 337 -0.05 22.47 -1.18
C VAL A 337 1.36 23.04 -1.04
N LEU A 338 2.39 22.21 -1.20
CA LEU A 338 3.79 22.61 -1.09
C LEU A 338 4.26 23.56 -2.20
N ARG A 339 3.55 23.62 -3.34
CA ARG A 339 3.80 24.56 -4.43
C ARG A 339 2.95 25.82 -4.36
N GLY A 340 2.02 25.91 -3.41
CA GLY A 340 1.08 27.04 -3.34
C GLY A 340 0.15 27.11 -4.56
N GLU A 341 -0.21 25.96 -5.15
CA GLU A 341 -1.15 25.92 -6.27
C GLU A 341 -2.53 26.44 -5.82
N LYS A 342 -3.27 27.07 -6.73
CA LYS A 342 -4.63 27.56 -6.46
C LYS A 342 -5.51 26.40 -5.98
N ASP A 343 -6.32 26.65 -4.95
CA ASP A 343 -7.23 25.66 -4.34
C ASP A 343 -6.55 24.38 -3.83
N ALA A 344 -5.24 24.42 -3.57
CA ALA A 344 -4.47 23.24 -3.18
C ALA A 344 -5.01 22.53 -1.93
N GLY A 345 -5.50 23.26 -0.92
CA GLY A 345 -6.10 22.67 0.29
C GLY A 345 -7.38 21.88 -0.01
N LYS A 346 -8.30 22.46 -0.80
CA LYS A 346 -9.53 21.78 -1.27
C LYS A 346 -9.19 20.54 -2.10
N ASN A 347 -8.23 20.68 -3.01
CA ASN A 347 -7.78 19.57 -3.86
C ASN A 347 -7.08 18.46 -3.07
N TRP A 348 -6.30 18.80 -2.04
CA TRP A 348 -5.72 17.83 -1.11
C TRP A 348 -6.80 17.10 -0.33
N LEU A 349 -7.75 17.83 0.29
CA LEU A 349 -8.82 17.24 1.08
C LEU A 349 -9.69 16.29 0.22
N LYS A 350 -9.99 16.68 -1.02
CA LYS A 350 -10.71 15.81 -1.97
C LYS A 350 -9.95 14.51 -2.25
N ARG A 351 -8.65 14.58 -2.53
CA ARG A 351 -7.83 13.40 -2.83
C ARG A 351 -7.65 12.50 -1.61
N TYR A 352 -7.43 13.10 -0.44
CA TYR A 352 -7.36 12.42 0.84
C TYR A 352 -8.69 11.74 1.19
N GLY A 353 -9.81 12.46 1.07
CA GLY A 353 -11.14 11.89 1.32
C GLY A 353 -11.47 10.72 0.40
N ILE A 354 -11.09 10.77 -0.88
CA ILE A 354 -11.23 9.62 -1.80
C ILE A 354 -10.36 8.45 -1.34
N ALA A 355 -9.09 8.69 -1.02
CA ALA A 355 -8.19 7.63 -0.55
C ALA A 355 -8.74 6.94 0.70
N VAL A 356 -9.16 7.72 1.70
CA VAL A 356 -9.77 7.23 2.94
C VAL A 356 -11.06 6.47 2.66
N ALA A 357 -11.97 7.01 1.85
CA ALA A 357 -13.27 6.38 1.58
C ALA A 357 -13.12 5.02 0.88
N VAL A 358 -12.24 4.94 -0.12
CA VAL A 358 -11.97 3.69 -0.85
C VAL A 358 -11.30 2.66 0.08
N HIS A 359 -10.35 3.10 0.90
CA HIS A 359 -9.67 2.23 1.86
C HIS A 359 -10.60 1.77 3.00
N ALA A 360 -11.42 2.67 3.55
CA ALA A 360 -12.49 2.37 4.51
C ALA A 360 -13.47 1.34 3.98
N ALA A 361 -13.95 1.52 2.75
CA ALA A 361 -14.85 0.57 2.09
C ALA A 361 -14.19 -0.81 1.93
N TRP A 362 -12.90 -0.86 1.59
CA TRP A 362 -12.16 -2.12 1.51
C TRP A 362 -12.02 -2.81 2.87
N ASN A 363 -11.61 -2.08 3.89
CA ASN A 363 -11.37 -2.62 5.23
C ASN A 363 -12.67 -3.08 5.88
N GLY A 364 -13.71 -2.25 5.87
CA GLY A 364 -15.04 -2.61 6.36
C GLY A 364 -15.66 -3.78 5.59
N GLY A 365 -15.55 -3.76 4.25
CA GLY A 365 -16.02 -4.87 3.40
C GLY A 365 -15.28 -6.18 3.67
N SER A 366 -13.95 -6.13 3.83
CA SER A 366 -13.13 -7.31 4.14
C SER A 366 -13.45 -7.88 5.51
N LEU A 367 -13.62 -7.03 6.54
CA LEU A 367 -14.02 -7.46 7.87
C LEU A 367 -15.40 -8.13 7.85
N LEU A 368 -16.35 -7.58 7.08
CA LEU A 368 -17.66 -8.21 6.87
C LEU A 368 -17.54 -9.57 6.16
N VAL A 369 -16.73 -9.69 5.09
CA VAL A 369 -16.47 -11.00 4.45
C VAL A 369 -15.93 -12.00 5.45
N ILE A 370 -14.94 -11.61 6.26
CA ILE A 370 -14.30 -12.49 7.22
C ILE A 370 -15.29 -12.90 8.32
N THR A 371 -16.11 -11.97 8.80
CA THR A 371 -17.10 -12.23 9.85
C THR A 371 -18.22 -13.15 9.34
N LEU A 372 -18.78 -12.84 8.17
CA LEU A 372 -19.86 -13.62 7.55
C LEU A 372 -19.37 -14.96 6.99
N GLY A 373 -18.16 -15.00 6.44
CA GLY A 373 -17.53 -16.20 5.89
C GLY A 373 -16.95 -17.11 6.97
N GLY A 374 -16.41 -16.55 8.06
CA GLY A 374 -15.90 -17.27 9.22
C GLY A 374 -17.01 -18.07 9.90
N ALA A 375 -18.19 -17.49 10.05
CA ALA A 375 -19.34 -18.22 10.57
C ALA A 375 -19.78 -19.42 9.72
N ARG A 376 -19.57 -19.37 8.40
CA ARG A 376 -19.79 -20.52 7.51
C ARG A 376 -18.71 -21.60 7.67
N PHE A 377 -17.53 -21.22 8.15
CA PHE A 377 -16.43 -22.16 8.42
C PHE A 377 -16.65 -22.95 9.71
N PHE A 378 -17.42 -22.40 10.64
CA PHE A 378 -17.71 -23.02 11.94
C PHE A 378 -19.12 -23.67 12.00
N GLY A 379 -20.08 -23.26 11.14
CA GLY A 379 -21.40 -23.89 11.04
C GLY A 379 -22.15 -23.65 9.70
N ASP A 380 -23.36 -24.22 9.57
CA ASP A 380 -24.26 -23.94 8.44
C ASP A 380 -24.82 -22.52 8.54
N LEU A 381 -24.67 -21.71 7.48
CA LEU A 381 -25.28 -20.37 7.46
C LEU A 381 -26.81 -20.51 7.48
N PRO A 382 -27.51 -19.68 8.29
CA PRO A 382 -28.96 -19.58 8.20
C PRO A 382 -29.37 -19.30 6.75
N PRO A 383 -30.38 -19.99 6.20
CA PRO A 383 -30.84 -19.79 4.82
C PRO A 383 -31.27 -18.33 4.53
N GLU A 384 -31.49 -17.52 5.57
CA GLU A 384 -31.81 -16.10 5.49
C GLU A 384 -30.65 -15.21 5.03
N LEU A 385 -29.39 -15.67 5.14
CA LEU A 385 -28.19 -14.97 4.64
C LEU A 385 -27.85 -15.36 3.19
N ASP A 386 -28.70 -16.18 2.57
CA ASP A 386 -28.66 -16.50 1.15
C ASP A 386 -29.55 -15.52 0.38
N VAL A 387 -28.95 -14.46 -0.16
CA VAL A 387 -29.69 -13.49 -0.98
C VAL A 387 -29.61 -13.97 -2.43
N LEU A 388 -30.72 -14.50 -2.95
CA LEU A 388 -30.84 -14.97 -4.34
C LEU A 388 -29.93 -16.16 -4.71
N GLY A 389 -29.56 -17.02 -3.74
CA GLY A 389 -28.65 -18.14 -3.97
C GLY A 389 -27.16 -17.76 -3.93
N LEU A 390 -26.85 -16.50 -3.59
CA LEU A 390 -25.51 -16.01 -3.32
C LEU A 390 -25.38 -15.69 -1.83
N SER A 391 -24.47 -16.40 -1.16
CA SER A 391 -24.09 -16.07 0.22
C SER A 391 -23.60 -14.62 0.31
N ALA A 392 -23.91 -13.92 1.41
CA ALA A 392 -23.44 -12.56 1.67
C ALA A 392 -21.90 -12.39 1.57
N ALA A 393 -21.13 -13.46 1.84
CA ALA A 393 -19.69 -13.50 1.60
C ALA A 393 -19.34 -13.40 0.10
N GLY A 394 -20.10 -14.05 -0.77
CA GLY A 394 -19.93 -14.00 -2.23
C GLY A 394 -20.24 -12.62 -2.81
N THR A 395 -21.33 -11.98 -2.37
CA THR A 395 -21.66 -10.61 -2.82
C THR A 395 -20.62 -9.60 -2.35
N THR A 396 -20.12 -9.76 -1.12
CA THR A 396 -19.09 -8.86 -0.58
C THR A 396 -17.74 -9.10 -1.23
N LEU A 397 -17.38 -10.35 -1.56
CA LEU A 397 -16.20 -10.65 -2.37
C LEU A 397 -16.30 -10.02 -3.78
N ALA A 398 -17.47 -10.10 -4.43
CA ALA A 398 -17.69 -9.45 -5.71
C ALA A 398 -17.51 -7.92 -5.60
N PHE A 399 -18.03 -7.31 -4.53
CA PHE A 399 -17.79 -5.90 -4.23
C PHE A 399 -16.29 -5.57 -4.10
N LEU A 400 -15.53 -6.38 -3.35
CA LEU A 400 -14.09 -6.18 -3.20
C LEU A 400 -13.34 -6.32 -4.53
N ILE A 401 -13.73 -7.27 -5.39
CA ILE A 401 -13.16 -7.41 -6.74
C ILE A 401 -13.41 -6.14 -7.56
N VAL A 402 -14.66 -5.65 -7.58
CA VAL A 402 -15.01 -4.42 -8.28
C VAL A 402 -14.21 -3.24 -7.74
N LEU A 403 -14.12 -3.08 -6.42
CA LEU A 403 -13.37 -2.01 -5.77
C LEU A 403 -11.88 -2.05 -6.15
N GLY A 404 -11.27 -3.23 -6.14
CA GLY A 404 -9.88 -3.46 -6.54
C GLY A 404 -9.59 -3.13 -8.01
N LEU A 405 -10.43 -3.61 -8.92
CA LEU A 405 -10.33 -3.32 -10.36
C LEU A 405 -10.51 -1.82 -10.64
N SER A 406 -11.40 -1.17 -9.89
CA SER A 406 -11.61 0.28 -9.97
C SER A 406 -10.38 1.04 -9.53
N ALA A 407 -9.77 0.64 -8.42
CA ALA A 407 -8.54 1.23 -7.93
C ALA A 407 -7.39 1.09 -8.94
N LEU A 408 -7.26 -0.08 -9.59
CA LEU A 408 -6.30 -0.30 -10.68
C LEU A 408 -6.55 0.66 -11.86
N TRP A 409 -7.80 0.80 -12.29
CA TRP A 409 -8.14 1.64 -13.43
C TRP A 409 -7.95 3.12 -13.14
N ILE A 410 -8.42 3.61 -12.00
CA ILE A 410 -8.22 4.98 -11.53
C ILE A 410 -6.72 5.24 -11.40
N GLY A 411 -5.96 4.35 -10.76
CA GLY A 411 -4.52 4.53 -10.60
C GLY A 411 -3.78 4.63 -11.93
N ARG A 412 -4.17 3.82 -12.93
CA ARG A 412 -3.63 3.94 -14.29
C ARG A 412 -3.98 5.29 -14.92
N ALA A 413 -5.22 5.75 -14.78
CA ALA A 413 -5.66 7.03 -15.32
C ALA A 413 -4.80 8.19 -14.75
N TYR A 414 -4.57 8.20 -13.44
CA TYR A 414 -3.69 9.18 -12.79
C TYR A 414 -2.21 9.02 -13.17
N GLY A 415 -1.71 7.79 -13.25
CA GLY A 415 -0.32 7.51 -13.61
C GLY A 415 0.05 7.80 -15.07
N HIS A 416 -0.95 7.93 -15.94
CA HIS A 416 -0.80 8.22 -17.37
C HIS A 416 -1.22 9.66 -17.76
N ASP A 417 -1.34 10.58 -16.80
CA ASP A 417 -1.81 11.97 -17.01
C ASP A 417 -3.18 12.10 -17.67
N LYS A 418 -4.07 11.13 -17.44
CA LYS A 418 -5.46 11.15 -17.90
C LYS A 418 -6.41 11.06 -16.71
N PRO A 419 -6.36 12.01 -15.75
CA PRO A 419 -7.17 11.92 -14.54
C PRO A 419 -8.66 11.87 -14.89
N ILE A 420 -9.39 10.93 -14.28
CA ILE A 420 -10.84 10.75 -14.49
C ILE A 420 -11.61 11.94 -13.90
N LEU A 421 -11.10 12.52 -12.82
CA LEU A 421 -11.72 13.69 -12.21
C LEU A 421 -11.27 14.94 -12.96
N PRO A 422 -12.21 15.71 -13.56
CA PRO A 422 -11.86 16.96 -14.22
C PRO A 422 -11.19 17.89 -13.21
N THR A 423 -10.04 18.43 -13.58
CA THR A 423 -9.48 19.61 -12.93
C THR A 423 -10.34 20.80 -13.32
N GLU A 424 -10.77 21.62 -12.36
CA GLU A 424 -11.63 22.81 -12.62
C GLU A 424 -11.03 23.76 -13.69
N GLU A 425 -9.72 23.71 -13.93
CA GLU A 425 -9.03 24.46 -15.00
C GLU A 425 -9.27 23.92 -16.42
N ALA A 426 -9.69 22.65 -16.57
CA ALA A 426 -9.98 22.04 -17.87
C ALA A 426 -11.44 22.26 -18.33
N VAL A 427 -12.19 23.16 -17.67
CA VAL A 427 -13.52 23.60 -18.11
C VAL A 427 -13.40 24.60 -19.27
N SER A 428 -12.54 24.32 -20.24
CA SER A 428 -12.60 24.88 -21.60
C SER A 428 -13.34 23.88 -22.50
N THR A 429 -14.65 24.07 -22.49
CA THR A 429 -15.71 23.69 -23.44
C THR A 429 -15.84 22.28 -24.07
N ASP A 430 -14.82 21.54 -24.51
CA ASP A 430 -15.10 20.46 -25.50
C ASP A 430 -14.73 19.00 -25.17
N ALA A 431 -14.17 18.69 -23.99
CA ALA A 431 -13.85 17.30 -23.63
C ALA A 431 -14.38 16.91 -22.24
N ARG A 432 -15.70 17.00 -22.05
CA ARG A 432 -16.34 16.32 -20.92
C ARG A 432 -16.23 14.80 -21.16
N PHE A 433 -15.41 14.12 -20.36
CA PHE A 433 -15.48 12.67 -20.22
C PHE A 433 -16.81 12.35 -19.55
N VAL A 434 -17.87 12.25 -20.35
CA VAL A 434 -19.14 11.68 -19.93
C VAL A 434 -18.91 10.17 -19.98
N PRO A 435 -18.78 9.47 -18.83
CA PRO A 435 -18.78 8.01 -18.87
C PRO A 435 -20.02 7.60 -19.65
N SER A 436 -19.83 6.78 -20.70
CA SER A 436 -20.96 6.40 -21.56
C SER A 436 -22.11 5.88 -20.71
N ASP A 437 -23.36 6.16 -21.09
CA ASP A 437 -24.53 5.70 -20.34
C ASP A 437 -24.48 4.20 -20.05
N ARG A 438 -23.86 3.42 -20.95
CA ARG A 438 -23.57 1.99 -20.76
C ARG A 438 -22.59 1.74 -19.60
N ALA A 439 -21.49 2.47 -19.52
CA ALA A 439 -20.52 2.33 -18.44
C ALA A 439 -21.12 2.74 -17.08
N VAL A 440 -21.92 3.82 -17.06
CA VAL A 440 -22.65 4.24 -15.85
C VAL A 440 -23.71 3.21 -15.46
N ALA A 441 -24.47 2.67 -16.41
CA ALA A 441 -25.48 1.65 -16.16
C ALA A 441 -24.87 0.33 -15.66
N ILE A 442 -23.75 -0.12 -16.25
CA ILE A 442 -23.02 -1.30 -15.77
C ILE A 442 -22.51 -1.09 -14.35
N TRP A 443 -21.97 0.10 -14.07
CA TRP A 443 -21.52 0.47 -12.73
C TRP A 443 -22.65 0.55 -11.71
N ALA A 444 -23.74 1.22 -12.08
CA ALA A 444 -24.93 1.32 -11.24
C ALA A 444 -25.48 -0.07 -10.95
N PHE A 445 -25.58 -0.95 -11.96
CA PHE A 445 -26.02 -2.33 -11.79
C PHE A 445 -25.09 -3.16 -10.89
N ALA A 446 -23.77 -3.04 -11.05
CA ALA A 446 -22.80 -3.69 -10.18
C ALA A 446 -22.90 -3.21 -8.72
N CYS A 447 -23.02 -1.89 -8.52
CA CYS A 447 -23.29 -1.30 -7.20
C CYS A 447 -24.63 -1.78 -6.63
N LEU A 448 -25.68 -1.89 -7.44
CA LEU A 448 -27.00 -2.33 -7.00
C LEU A 448 -26.97 -3.81 -6.59
N ILE A 449 -26.30 -4.67 -7.35
CA ILE A 449 -26.10 -6.09 -7.01
C ILE A 449 -25.25 -6.25 -5.74
N ALA A 450 -24.27 -5.37 -5.50
CA ALA A 450 -23.43 -5.45 -4.31
C ALA A 450 -24.12 -4.87 -3.05
N ILE A 451 -24.73 -3.70 -3.18
CA ILE A 451 -25.22 -2.87 -2.07
C ILE A 451 -26.62 -3.31 -1.64
N VAL A 452 -27.51 -3.67 -2.57
CA VAL A 452 -28.91 -4.01 -2.23
C VAL A 452 -28.99 -5.27 -1.37
N PRO A 453 -28.30 -6.39 -1.68
CA PRO A 453 -28.26 -7.56 -0.79
C PRO A 453 -27.71 -7.24 0.59
N ALA A 454 -26.61 -6.49 0.66
CA ALA A 454 -25.98 -6.10 1.93
C ALA A 454 -26.90 -5.18 2.75
N GLY A 455 -27.57 -4.21 2.12
CA GLY A 455 -28.51 -3.31 2.74
C GLY A 455 -29.78 -4.02 3.22
N ILE A 456 -30.32 -4.97 2.44
CA ILE A 456 -31.47 -5.80 2.84
C ILE A 456 -31.10 -6.70 4.02
N ALA A 457 -29.92 -7.33 4.00
CA ALA A 457 -29.44 -8.14 5.11
C ALA A 457 -29.29 -7.31 6.40
N GLY A 458 -28.69 -6.11 6.30
CA GLY A 458 -28.58 -5.18 7.42
C GLY A 458 -29.93 -4.70 7.96
N LEU A 459 -30.89 -4.36 7.08
CA LEU A 459 -32.23 -3.93 7.48
C LEU A 459 -33.01 -5.05 8.18
N LYS A 460 -32.89 -6.29 7.70
CA LYS A 460 -33.50 -7.46 8.34
C LYS A 460 -32.92 -7.76 9.72
N LEU A 461 -31.62 -7.54 9.92
CA LEU A 461 -30.97 -7.64 11.22
C LEU A 461 -31.44 -6.54 12.18
N TRP A 462 -31.70 -5.32 11.70
CA TRP A 462 -32.12 -4.19 12.53
C TRP A 462 -33.60 -4.22 12.95
N LEU A 463 -34.47 -4.86 12.15
CA LEU A 463 -35.91 -4.97 12.44
C LEU A 463 -36.26 -6.14 13.39
N ARG A 464 -35.28 -6.92 13.81
CA ARG A 464 -35.39 -7.93 14.87
C ARG A 464 -34.82 -7.34 16.15
#